data_AF-A0A9E3DZA8-F1
#
_entry.id   AF-A0A9E3DZA8-F1
#
_cell.length_a   1.000
_cell.length_b   1.000
_cell.length_c   1.000
_cell.angle_alpha   90.00
_cell.angle_beta   90.00
_cell.angle_gamma   90.00
#
_symmetry.space_group_name_H-M   'P 1'
#
loop_
_entity.id
_entity.type
_entity.pdbx_description
1 polymer ?
#
loop_
_entity_poly.entity_id
_entity_poly.type
_entity_poly.pdbx_seq_one_letter_code
_entity_poly.pdbx_strand_id
1 'polypeptide(L)'
;MTARTEYTNAGQHVVQFYSHDDELADGVAGYLLGALREGGAGIAIATEAHRRMVEARLAEAGVDLAAAKDSGAYRPMDAAQTLDAFLVDGRLDGAAFERVVSGLIRSADSAAAGGGPIRAYGEMVALLWNDGMVNAAIELEQMWNSLGRKLSFSLFCGYPVGSVTRDGYLDAFAEVCRLHGEIFGGALADEPAGPEAVRAFACYRDAPAHARHFAVDALRRLGDGDLADDAALVVTELAANAVVHAGTGFTVAVSAQRDTVRIWVRDARPLPAGEALIPVPLHGLGAVAALSSRWGVQLLGQDGKVVWAELGR
;
A
#
# COMPACT_ATOMS: atom_id res chain seq x y z
N MET A 1 -21.60 -12.67 6.28
CA MET A 1 -20.40 -13.53 6.18
C MET A 1 -19.30 -12.64 5.65
N THR A 2 -18.51 -12.06 6.56
CA THR A 2 -17.56 -10.97 6.29
C THR A 2 -16.45 -11.46 5.38
N ALA A 3 -16.28 -10.83 4.22
CA ALA A 3 -15.15 -11.10 3.33
C ALA A 3 -13.87 -10.66 4.06
N ARG A 4 -13.06 -11.65 4.44
CA ARG A 4 -11.74 -11.46 5.05
C ARG A 4 -10.76 -11.07 3.94
N THR A 5 -10.02 -9.98 4.13
CA THR A 5 -8.82 -9.71 3.34
C THR A 5 -7.78 -10.78 3.71
N GLU A 6 -7.66 -11.79 2.86
CA GLU A 6 -6.62 -12.81 2.94
C GLU A 6 -5.31 -12.23 2.36
N TYR A 7 -4.33 -11.97 3.23
CA TYR A 7 -2.98 -11.54 2.88
C TYR A 7 -2.08 -12.77 2.74
N THR A 8 -2.22 -13.54 1.66
CA THR A 8 -1.79 -14.95 1.64
C THR A 8 -0.48 -15.26 0.92
N ASN A 9 0.46 -14.31 0.75
CA ASN A 9 1.76 -14.67 0.16
C ASN A 9 2.98 -14.21 0.97
N ALA A 10 3.85 -15.18 1.28
CA ALA A 10 5.19 -14.96 1.80
C ALA A 10 6.09 -14.27 0.75
N GLY A 11 6.97 -13.37 1.19
CA GLY A 11 7.95 -12.71 0.31
C GLY A 11 7.47 -11.41 -0.35
N GLN A 12 6.32 -10.88 0.03
CA GLN A 12 5.84 -9.59 -0.47
C GLN A 12 6.44 -8.42 0.32
N HIS A 13 6.81 -7.36 -0.39
CA HIS A 13 7.26 -6.10 0.17
C HIS A 13 6.27 -5.02 -0.25
N VAL A 14 5.48 -4.55 0.72
CA VAL A 14 4.35 -3.65 0.50
C VAL A 14 4.59 -2.29 1.15
N VAL A 15 4.00 -1.23 0.60
CA VAL A 15 4.12 0.12 1.17
C VAL A 15 2.78 0.83 1.34
N GLN A 16 2.57 1.51 2.47
CA GLN A 16 1.47 2.46 2.67
C GLN A 16 1.98 3.90 2.71
N PHE A 17 1.34 4.76 1.93
CA PHE A 17 1.47 6.21 2.08
C PHE A 17 0.32 6.72 2.93
N TYR A 18 0.60 7.45 4.01
CA TYR A 18 -0.41 7.89 4.97
C TYR A 18 -0.38 9.41 5.17
N SER A 19 -1.55 10.00 5.38
CA SER A 19 -1.67 11.42 5.74
C SER A 19 -1.87 11.60 7.24
N HIS A 20 -2.42 10.59 7.91
CA HIS A 20 -2.71 10.58 9.34
C HIS A 20 -2.16 9.32 10.00
N ASP A 21 -1.62 9.46 11.22
CA ASP A 21 -1.00 8.36 11.96
C ASP A 21 -2.01 7.24 12.30
N ASP A 22 -3.30 7.56 12.42
CA ASP A 22 -4.37 6.58 12.65
C ASP A 22 -4.52 5.62 11.45
N GLU A 23 -4.43 6.13 10.22
CA GLU A 23 -4.51 5.32 9.00
C GLU A 23 -3.32 4.34 8.91
N LEU A 24 -2.13 4.81 9.31
CA LEU A 24 -0.95 3.97 9.40
C LEU A 24 -1.15 2.88 10.47
N ALA A 25 -1.60 3.27 11.66
CA ALA A 25 -1.77 2.34 12.77
C ALA A 25 -2.77 1.23 12.44
N ASP A 26 -3.89 1.57 11.79
CA ASP A 26 -4.89 0.60 11.35
C ASP A 26 -4.35 -0.36 10.29
N GLY A 27 -3.62 0.18 9.30
CA GLY A 27 -2.99 -0.61 8.25
C GLY A 27 -1.97 -1.61 8.79
N VAL A 28 -1.05 -1.12 9.63
CA VAL A 28 0.00 -1.94 10.26
C VAL A 28 -0.60 -2.96 11.22
N ALA A 29 -1.55 -2.58 12.06
CA ALA A 29 -2.19 -3.51 12.98
C ALA A 29 -2.94 -4.61 12.23
N GLY A 30 -3.73 -4.27 11.21
CA GLY A 30 -4.44 -5.25 10.37
C GLY A 30 -3.47 -6.20 9.66
N TYR A 31 -2.35 -5.67 9.16
CA TYR A 31 -1.30 -6.45 8.53
C TYR A 31 -0.64 -7.45 9.50
N LEU A 32 -0.22 -7.03 10.69
CA LEU A 32 0.42 -7.91 11.68
C LEU A 32 -0.57 -8.91 12.29
N LEU A 33 -1.81 -8.49 12.51
CA LEU A 33 -2.88 -9.33 13.05
C LEU A 33 -3.14 -10.58 12.20
N GLY A 34 -3.02 -10.48 10.87
CA GLY A 34 -3.14 -11.63 9.98
C GLY A 34 -2.14 -12.74 10.30
N ALA A 35 -0.86 -12.39 10.51
CA ALA A 35 0.15 -13.35 10.89
C ALA A 35 -0.10 -13.96 12.28
N LEU A 36 -0.43 -13.12 13.26
CA LEU A 36 -0.66 -13.57 14.64
C LEU A 36 -1.85 -14.53 14.75
N ARG A 37 -2.92 -14.31 13.98
CA ARG A 37 -4.10 -15.20 13.94
C ARG A 37 -3.84 -16.54 13.26
N GLU A 38 -2.86 -16.59 12.37
CA GLU A 38 -2.45 -17.80 11.65
C GLU A 38 -1.38 -18.60 12.40
N GLY A 39 -1.08 -18.23 13.66
CA GLY A 39 -0.02 -18.87 14.45
C GLY A 39 1.39 -18.46 14.02
N GLY A 40 1.51 -17.45 13.17
CA GLY A 40 2.76 -16.83 12.75
C GLY A 40 3.30 -15.80 13.76
N ALA A 41 4.19 -14.93 13.29
CA ALA A 41 4.80 -13.90 14.11
C ALA A 41 4.79 -12.52 13.44
N GLY A 42 4.62 -11.48 14.27
CA GLY A 42 4.63 -10.08 13.89
C GLY A 42 5.83 -9.32 14.47
N ILE A 43 6.51 -8.52 13.66
CA ILE A 43 7.59 -7.62 14.10
C ILE A 43 7.17 -6.19 13.75
N ALA A 44 7.22 -5.28 14.72
CA ALA A 44 6.94 -3.87 14.50
C ALA A 44 8.19 -3.03 14.82
N ILE A 45 8.92 -2.61 13.79
CA ILE A 45 10.08 -1.70 13.91
C ILE A 45 9.57 -0.28 13.67
N ALA A 46 9.19 0.40 14.73
CA ALA A 46 8.45 1.64 14.65
C ALA A 46 8.83 2.62 15.77
N THR A 47 8.51 3.90 15.58
CA THR A 47 8.66 4.93 16.63
C THR A 47 7.78 4.58 17.83
N GLU A 48 8.13 5.13 19.01
CA GLU A 48 7.35 4.87 20.23
C GLU A 48 5.86 5.25 20.06
N ALA A 49 5.57 6.36 19.39
CA ALA A 49 4.20 6.82 19.13
C ALA A 49 3.41 5.80 18.30
N HIS A 50 3.94 5.42 17.12
CA HIS A 50 3.27 4.46 16.25
C HIS A 50 3.17 3.06 16.86
N ARG A 51 4.19 2.61 17.62
CA ARG A 51 4.08 1.33 18.36
C ARG A 51 2.92 1.31 19.33
N ARG A 52 2.71 2.38 20.09
CA ARG A 52 1.58 2.47 21.02
C ARG A 52 0.24 2.41 20.30
N MET A 53 0.11 3.10 19.17
CA MET A 53 -1.13 3.07 18.37
C MET A 53 -1.38 1.67 17.81
N VAL A 54 -0.38 1.06 17.15
CA VAL A 54 -0.49 -0.30 16.61
C VAL A 54 -0.83 -1.32 17.70
N GLU A 55 -0.17 -1.26 18.85
CA GLU A 55 -0.45 -2.13 19.98
C GLU A 55 -1.88 -1.94 20.52
N ALA A 56 -2.38 -0.70 20.60
CA ALA A 56 -3.78 -0.45 20.99
C ALA A 56 -4.76 -1.15 20.03
N ARG A 57 -4.57 -1.02 18.71
CA ARG A 57 -5.44 -1.67 17.70
C ARG A 57 -5.34 -3.19 17.74
N LEU A 58 -4.16 -3.76 17.97
CA LEU A 58 -3.98 -5.20 18.14
C LEU A 58 -4.71 -5.73 19.39
N ALA A 59 -4.63 -5.01 20.50
CA ALA A 59 -5.34 -5.35 21.73
C ALA A 59 -6.86 -5.25 21.56
N GLU A 60 -7.35 -4.19 20.92
CA GLU A 60 -8.77 -4.01 20.56
C GLU A 60 -9.28 -5.15 19.65
N ALA A 61 -8.42 -5.67 18.77
CA ALA A 61 -8.71 -6.81 17.91
C ALA A 61 -8.63 -8.19 18.60
N GLY A 62 -8.39 -8.21 19.91
CA GLY A 62 -8.40 -9.41 20.78
C GLY A 62 -7.06 -10.13 20.92
N VAL A 63 -5.94 -9.52 20.52
CA VAL A 63 -4.61 -10.10 20.72
C VAL A 63 -4.19 -9.93 22.18
N ASP A 64 -3.83 -11.03 22.85
CA ASP A 64 -3.12 -10.97 24.12
C ASP A 64 -1.66 -10.55 23.87
N LEU A 65 -1.41 -9.25 23.90
CA LEU A 65 -0.09 -8.69 23.63
C LEU A 65 0.96 -9.09 24.66
N ALA A 66 0.57 -9.33 25.92
CA ALA A 66 1.52 -9.76 26.94
C ALA A 66 2.01 -11.18 26.60
N ALA A 67 1.10 -12.12 26.36
CA ALA A 67 1.44 -13.47 25.95
C ALA A 67 2.19 -13.50 24.60
N ALA A 68 1.80 -12.67 23.64
CA ALA A 68 2.47 -12.58 22.35
C ALA A 68 3.90 -12.03 22.47
N LYS A 69 4.15 -11.06 23.36
CA LYS A 69 5.50 -10.55 23.63
C LYS A 69 6.35 -11.59 24.38
N ASP A 70 5.78 -12.23 25.39
CA ASP A 70 6.49 -13.23 26.20
C ASP A 70 6.89 -14.47 25.39
N SER A 71 6.01 -14.94 24.50
CA SER A 71 6.31 -16.04 23.58
C SER A 71 7.23 -15.64 22.42
N GLY A 72 7.40 -14.34 22.19
CA GLY A 72 8.02 -13.81 20.99
C GLY A 72 7.15 -13.95 19.74
N ALA A 73 5.85 -14.25 19.80
CA ALA A 73 5.00 -14.15 18.61
C ALA A 73 4.87 -12.68 18.12
N TYR A 74 4.99 -11.70 19.01
CA TYR A 74 5.02 -10.27 18.67
C TYR A 74 6.28 -9.59 19.20
N ARG A 75 7.02 -8.89 18.33
CA ARG A 75 8.25 -8.15 18.70
C ARG A 75 8.16 -6.67 18.36
N PRO A 76 7.96 -5.79 19.35
CA PRO A 76 8.13 -4.36 19.16
C PRO A 76 9.62 -3.99 19.22
N MET A 77 10.08 -3.24 18.22
CA MET A 77 11.45 -2.72 18.13
C MET A 77 11.38 -1.21 17.93
N ASP A 78 12.27 -0.46 18.58
CA ASP A 78 12.37 0.97 18.33
C ASP A 78 13.07 1.23 16.99
N ALA A 79 12.44 2.02 16.12
CA ALA A 79 12.97 2.25 14.78
C ALA A 79 14.30 2.99 14.77
N ALA A 80 14.45 4.05 15.59
CA ALA A 80 15.70 4.82 15.63
C ALA A 80 16.84 3.97 16.19
N GLN A 81 16.62 3.27 17.31
CA GLN A 81 17.64 2.38 17.89
C GLN A 81 18.02 1.22 16.96
N THR A 82 17.04 0.69 16.21
CA THR A 82 17.32 -0.39 15.25
C THR A 82 18.14 0.12 14.07
N LEU A 83 17.82 1.31 13.56
CA LEU A 83 18.55 1.97 12.47
C LEU A 83 20.00 2.30 12.90
N ASP A 84 20.19 2.85 14.10
CA ASP A 84 21.51 3.18 14.66
C ASP A 84 22.46 1.98 14.73
N ALA A 85 21.93 0.75 14.83
CA ALA A 85 22.73 -0.47 14.88
C ALA A 85 23.45 -0.79 13.55
N PHE A 86 23.07 -0.15 12.45
CA PHE A 86 23.68 -0.32 11.13
C PHE A 86 23.83 0.98 10.33
N LEU A 87 23.58 2.14 10.93
CA LEU A 87 23.88 3.46 10.36
C LEU A 87 25.14 4.03 11.02
N VAL A 88 26.25 4.06 10.28
CA VAL A 88 27.55 4.51 10.78
C VAL A 88 28.02 5.70 9.94
N ASP A 89 28.26 6.84 10.59
CA ASP A 89 28.70 8.10 9.95
C ASP A 89 27.84 8.49 8.73
N GLY A 90 26.51 8.32 8.86
CA GLY A 90 25.54 8.63 7.81
C GLY A 90 25.53 7.66 6.63
N ARG A 91 26.16 6.48 6.77
CA ARG A 91 26.19 5.42 5.77
C ARG A 91 25.64 4.12 6.33
N LEU A 92 24.88 3.38 5.51
CA LEU A 92 24.37 2.08 5.90
C LEU A 92 25.47 1.03 5.78
N ASP A 93 25.65 0.24 6.84
CA ASP A 93 26.48 -0.95 6.83
C ASP A 93 25.59 -2.17 6.49
N GLY A 94 25.72 -2.63 5.24
CA GLY A 94 24.95 -3.78 4.74
C GLY A 94 25.17 -5.08 5.52
N ALA A 95 26.38 -5.33 6.01
CA ALA A 95 26.66 -6.53 6.80
C ALA A 95 26.06 -6.42 8.21
N ALA A 96 26.06 -5.21 8.78
CA ALA A 96 25.41 -4.95 10.05
C ALA A 96 23.89 -5.07 9.97
N PHE A 97 23.27 -4.50 8.94
CA PHE A 97 21.86 -4.68 8.66
C PHE A 97 21.51 -6.16 8.52
N GLU A 98 22.24 -6.91 7.68
CA GLU A 98 21.95 -8.32 7.45
C GLU A 98 22.01 -9.11 8.76
N ARG A 99 23.02 -8.86 9.60
CA ARG A 99 23.14 -9.50 10.92
C ARG A 99 21.98 -9.14 11.86
N VAL A 100 21.66 -7.85 11.99
CA VAL A 100 20.62 -7.36 12.92
C VAL A 100 19.25 -7.88 12.49
N VAL A 101 18.87 -7.62 11.25
CA VAL A 101 17.52 -7.89 10.75
C VAL A 101 17.30 -9.39 10.53
N SER A 102 18.28 -10.14 10.01
CA SER A 102 18.15 -11.60 9.93
C SER A 102 17.99 -12.25 11.31
N GLY A 103 18.66 -11.70 12.34
CA GLY A 103 18.51 -12.14 13.72
C GLY A 103 17.08 -11.98 14.23
N LEU A 104 16.46 -10.82 13.96
CA LEU A 104 15.06 -10.55 14.28
C LEU A 104 14.11 -11.52 13.58
N ILE A 105 14.27 -11.68 12.26
CA ILE A 105 13.43 -12.59 11.45
C ILE A 105 13.56 -14.04 11.94
N ARG A 106 14.78 -14.54 12.17
CA ARG A 106 15.01 -15.92 12.65
C ARG A 106 14.46 -16.15 14.05
N SER A 107 14.54 -15.15 14.92
CA SER A 107 13.92 -15.22 16.25
C SER A 107 12.40 -15.32 16.13
N ALA A 108 11.79 -14.56 15.21
CA ALA A 108 10.35 -14.63 14.93
C ALA A 108 9.91 -15.96 14.33
N ASP A 109 10.68 -16.47 13.38
CA ASP A 109 10.47 -17.81 12.81
C ASP A 109 10.48 -18.90 13.90
N SER A 110 11.40 -18.80 14.86
CA SER A 110 11.50 -19.75 15.99
C SER A 110 10.30 -19.67 16.94
N ALA A 111 9.60 -18.53 17.00
CA ALA A 111 8.43 -18.31 17.85
C ALA A 111 7.10 -18.62 17.13
N ALA A 112 7.10 -18.66 15.80
CA ALA A 112 5.93 -19.00 15.00
C ALA A 112 5.59 -20.49 15.15
N ALA A 113 4.34 -20.78 15.53
CA ALA A 113 3.88 -22.14 15.71
C ALA A 113 3.81 -22.88 14.37
N GLY A 114 4.57 -23.96 14.22
CA GLY A 114 4.50 -24.84 13.05
C GLY A 114 4.93 -24.20 11.72
N GLY A 115 5.75 -23.14 11.75
CA GLY A 115 6.20 -22.43 10.54
C GLY A 115 5.17 -21.44 9.99
N GLY A 116 4.35 -20.84 10.86
CA GLY A 116 3.41 -19.78 10.50
C GLY A 116 4.09 -18.55 9.87
N PRO A 117 3.33 -17.69 9.18
CA PRO A 117 3.90 -16.58 8.41
C PRO A 117 4.59 -15.53 9.27
N ILE A 118 5.69 -14.97 8.77
CA ILE A 118 6.42 -13.88 9.41
C ILE A 118 6.09 -12.56 8.71
N ARG A 119 5.56 -11.59 9.46
CA ARG A 119 5.24 -10.25 8.96
C ARG A 119 6.01 -9.18 9.73
N ALA A 120 6.75 -8.35 9.01
CA ALA A 120 7.50 -7.24 9.57
C ALA A 120 6.94 -5.90 9.09
N TYR A 121 6.84 -4.93 10.00
CA TYR A 121 6.65 -3.52 9.69
C TYR A 121 7.94 -2.75 9.94
N GLY A 122 8.34 -1.88 9.01
CA GLY A 122 9.55 -1.07 9.09
C GLY A 122 9.30 0.42 8.85
N GLU A 123 9.55 1.24 9.87
CA GLU A 123 9.45 2.71 9.80
C GLU A 123 10.83 3.40 9.58
N MET A 124 11.93 2.64 9.68
CA MET A 124 13.30 3.19 9.56
C MET A 124 13.55 3.94 8.25
N VAL A 125 12.88 3.52 7.17
CA VAL A 125 13.02 4.17 5.87
C VAL A 125 12.39 5.56 5.87
N ALA A 126 11.25 5.73 6.57
CA ALA A 126 10.62 7.04 6.75
C ALA A 126 11.48 7.98 7.61
N LEU A 127 12.21 7.45 8.60
CA LEU A 127 13.15 8.24 9.40
C LEU A 127 14.28 8.81 8.54
N LEU A 128 14.95 7.95 7.76
CA LEU A 128 16.00 8.38 6.82
C LEU A 128 15.48 9.41 5.81
N TRP A 129 14.26 9.21 5.33
CA TRP A 129 13.62 10.13 4.39
C TRP A 129 13.38 11.51 5.02
N ASN A 130 12.83 11.54 6.23
CA ASN A 130 12.54 12.78 6.96
C ASN A 130 13.82 13.58 7.27
N ASP A 131 14.94 12.89 7.51
CA ASP A 131 16.26 13.49 7.72
C ASP A 131 16.95 13.93 6.40
N GLY A 132 16.26 13.80 5.26
CA GLY A 132 16.78 14.17 3.94
C GLY A 132 17.80 13.18 3.39
N MET A 133 18.02 12.04 4.06
CA MET A 133 18.93 10.97 3.65
C MET A 133 18.28 10.03 2.63
N VAL A 134 17.71 10.60 1.57
CA VAL A 134 16.87 9.90 0.60
C VAL A 134 17.60 8.75 -0.13
N ASN A 135 18.89 8.92 -0.44
CA ASN A 135 19.68 7.84 -1.03
C ASN A 135 19.87 6.66 -0.06
N ALA A 136 20.05 6.93 1.24
CA ALA A 136 20.14 5.89 2.25
C ALA A 136 18.79 5.19 2.44
N ALA A 137 17.68 5.92 2.36
CA ALA A 137 16.34 5.32 2.38
C ALA A 137 16.17 4.32 1.23
N ILE A 138 16.52 4.70 -0.01
CA ILE A 138 16.50 3.81 -1.18
C ILE A 138 17.43 2.60 -1.00
N GLU A 139 18.64 2.81 -0.49
CA GLU A 139 19.60 1.74 -0.21
C GLU A 139 19.02 0.74 0.82
N LEU A 140 18.36 1.23 1.87
CA LEU A 140 17.72 0.39 2.88
C LEU A 140 16.59 -0.47 2.27
N GLU A 141 15.80 0.07 1.36
CA GLU A 141 14.77 -0.70 0.64
C GLU A 141 15.37 -1.81 -0.24
N GLN A 142 16.49 -1.54 -0.90
CA GLN A 142 17.22 -2.55 -1.68
C GLN A 142 17.79 -3.67 -0.77
N MET A 143 18.23 -3.30 0.43
CA MET A 143 18.72 -4.25 1.43
C MET A 143 17.58 -5.14 1.96
N TRP A 144 16.40 -4.57 2.23
CA TRP A 144 15.19 -5.33 2.57
C TRP A 144 14.79 -6.31 1.47
N ASN A 145 14.73 -5.88 0.21
CA ASN A 145 14.45 -6.75 -0.93
C ASN A 145 15.47 -7.88 -1.08
N SER A 146 16.74 -7.58 -0.85
CA SER A 146 17.80 -8.59 -0.88
C SER A 146 17.65 -9.60 0.25
N LEU A 147 17.19 -9.17 1.42
CA LEU A 147 16.91 -10.07 2.55
C LEU A 147 15.65 -10.91 2.33
N GLY A 148 14.58 -10.34 1.77
CA GLY A 148 13.34 -11.06 1.43
C GLY A 148 13.53 -12.17 0.40
N ARG A 149 14.58 -12.10 -0.42
CA ARG A 149 14.99 -13.20 -1.32
C ARG A 149 15.72 -14.34 -0.60
N LYS A 150 16.28 -14.07 0.59
CA LYS A 150 17.06 -15.04 1.39
C LYS A 150 16.24 -15.69 2.50
N LEU A 151 15.29 -14.96 3.08
CA LEU A 151 14.47 -15.39 4.22
C LEU A 151 12.98 -15.27 3.87
N SER A 152 12.17 -16.18 4.38
CA SER A 152 10.72 -16.18 4.16
C SER A 152 10.02 -15.26 5.15
N PHE A 153 9.72 -14.03 4.73
CA PHE A 153 8.89 -13.08 5.47
C PHE A 153 8.23 -12.10 4.49
N SER A 154 7.19 -11.41 4.95
CA SER A 154 6.59 -10.29 4.22
C SER A 154 6.86 -8.99 4.97
N LEU A 155 7.11 -7.91 4.23
CA LEU A 155 7.49 -6.60 4.77
C LEU A 155 6.43 -5.56 4.41
N PHE A 156 6.12 -4.69 5.36
CA PHE A 156 5.30 -3.50 5.20
C PHE A 156 6.12 -2.27 5.56
N CYS A 157 6.25 -1.33 4.63
CA CYS A 157 6.86 -0.03 4.84
C CYS A 157 5.78 1.05 4.88
N GLY A 158 6.00 2.13 5.62
CA GLY A 158 5.05 3.24 5.74
C GLY A 158 5.73 4.57 5.54
N TYR A 159 5.12 5.48 4.76
CA TYR A 159 5.65 6.81 4.48
C TYR A 159 4.59 7.91 4.67
N PRO A 160 4.93 9.01 5.36
CA PRO A 160 4.04 10.15 5.42
C PRO A 160 4.00 10.85 4.05
N VAL A 161 2.79 11.03 3.49
CA VAL A 161 2.56 11.63 2.16
C VAL A 161 3.26 12.98 2.03
N GLY A 162 3.17 13.84 3.06
CA GLY A 162 3.78 15.16 3.04
C GLY A 162 5.30 15.17 2.96
N SER A 163 5.99 14.07 3.29
CA SER A 163 7.45 13.97 3.17
C SER A 163 7.90 13.51 1.79
N VAL A 164 7.09 12.68 1.14
CA VAL A 164 7.42 12.11 -0.18
C VAL A 164 6.97 12.99 -1.35
N THR A 165 6.01 13.89 -1.13
CA THR A 165 5.52 14.85 -2.15
C THR A 165 6.21 16.20 -2.13
N ARG A 166 7.26 16.40 -1.32
CA ARG A 166 8.06 17.65 -1.33
C ARG A 166 8.79 17.83 -2.67
N ASP A 167 8.82 19.08 -3.13
CA ASP A 167 9.54 19.49 -4.34
C ASP A 167 11.01 19.00 -4.29
N GLY A 168 11.44 18.30 -5.35
CA GLY A 168 12.82 17.79 -5.50
C GLY A 168 13.04 16.32 -5.15
N TYR A 169 12.04 15.60 -4.62
CA TYR A 169 12.15 14.17 -4.28
C TYR A 169 11.34 13.22 -5.19
N LEU A 170 10.84 13.71 -6.32
CA LEU A 170 9.93 12.98 -7.22
C LEU A 170 10.57 11.72 -7.85
N ASP A 171 11.82 11.83 -8.31
CA ASP A 171 12.55 10.70 -8.91
C ASP A 171 12.85 9.62 -7.85
N ALA A 172 13.19 10.06 -6.63
CA ALA A 172 13.44 9.17 -5.51
C ALA A 172 12.17 8.47 -5.03
N PHE A 173 11.02 9.16 -5.05
CA PHE A 173 9.74 8.57 -4.71
C PHE A 173 9.33 7.50 -5.72
N ALA A 174 9.52 7.74 -7.02
CA ALA A 174 9.30 6.74 -8.06
C ALA A 174 10.19 5.49 -7.84
N GLU A 175 11.44 5.69 -7.42
CA GLU A 175 12.37 4.61 -7.10
C GLU A 175 11.93 3.80 -5.87
N VAL A 176 11.45 4.45 -4.81
CA VAL A 176 10.82 3.78 -3.67
C VAL A 176 9.62 2.96 -4.12
N CYS A 177 8.69 3.53 -4.89
CA CYS A 177 7.55 2.78 -5.42
C CYS A 177 7.96 1.56 -6.26
N ARG A 178 9.05 1.67 -7.06
CA ARG A 178 9.59 0.57 -7.86
C ARG A 178 10.15 -0.58 -7.01
N LEU A 179 10.68 -0.27 -5.83
CA LEU A 179 11.27 -1.24 -4.92
C LEU A 179 10.22 -2.04 -4.13
N HIS A 180 8.95 -1.64 -4.19
CA HIS A 180 7.85 -2.36 -3.55
C HIS A 180 7.07 -3.19 -4.57
N GLY A 181 6.77 -4.45 -4.20
CA GLY A 181 6.01 -5.39 -5.02
C GLY A 181 4.48 -5.22 -4.94
N GLU A 182 4.00 -4.40 -4.00
CA GLU A 182 2.60 -4.01 -3.84
C GLU A 182 2.53 -2.64 -3.15
N ILE A 183 1.61 -1.76 -3.55
CA ILE A 183 1.38 -0.45 -2.89
C ILE A 183 -0.02 -0.50 -2.28
N PHE A 184 -0.09 -0.37 -0.96
CA PHE A 184 -1.29 -0.55 -0.16
C PHE A 184 -1.92 0.80 0.22
N GLY A 185 -3.21 0.94 -0.08
CA GLY A 185 -4.05 2.06 0.34
C GLY A 185 -5.36 1.57 0.96
N GLY A 186 -5.32 1.12 2.23
CA GLY A 186 -6.49 0.85 3.10
C GLY A 186 -7.50 -0.22 2.62
N ALA A 187 -7.82 -1.18 3.48
CA ALA A 187 -8.73 -2.31 3.21
C ALA A 187 -10.14 -1.91 2.73
N LEU A 188 -10.62 -2.51 1.63
CA LEU A 188 -12.00 -2.43 1.14
C LEU A 188 -13.00 -2.78 2.25
N ALA A 189 -13.70 -1.76 2.75
CA ALA A 189 -14.97 -1.94 3.43
C ALA A 189 -16.06 -1.37 2.52
N ASP A 190 -17.15 -2.13 2.44
CA ASP A 190 -18.37 -1.95 1.65
C ASP A 190 -18.27 -2.19 0.13
N GLU A 191 -18.93 -3.28 -0.31
CA GLU A 191 -19.60 -3.28 -1.61
C GLU A 191 -20.73 -2.26 -1.52
N PRO A 192 -20.69 -1.15 -2.28
CA PRO A 192 -21.87 -0.32 -2.43
C PRO A 192 -22.93 -1.11 -3.20
N ALA A 193 -24.21 -0.78 -2.96
CA ALA A 193 -25.27 -1.10 -3.90
C ALA A 193 -24.78 -0.73 -5.32
N GLY A 194 -25.01 -1.60 -6.30
CA GLY A 194 -24.33 -1.58 -7.59
C GLY A 194 -24.19 -0.18 -8.24
N PRO A 195 -23.13 0.01 -9.05
CA PRO A 195 -22.73 1.34 -9.54
C PRO A 195 -23.89 2.11 -10.19
N GLU A 196 -24.10 3.34 -9.74
CA GLU A 196 -25.18 4.22 -10.21
C GLU A 196 -25.00 4.63 -11.67
N ALA A 197 -23.75 4.63 -12.17
CA ALA A 197 -23.45 4.76 -13.58
C ALA A 197 -22.32 3.80 -13.99
N VAL A 198 -22.54 3.02 -15.04
CA VAL A 198 -21.52 2.15 -15.67
C VAL A 198 -21.53 2.33 -17.17
N ARG A 199 -20.36 2.36 -17.80
CA ARG A 199 -20.25 2.34 -19.25
C ARG A 199 -18.99 1.62 -19.72
N ALA A 200 -19.16 0.80 -20.76
CA ALA A 200 -18.06 0.16 -21.46
C ALA A 200 -17.59 1.00 -22.66
N PHE A 201 -16.30 0.97 -22.93
CA PHE A 201 -15.61 1.67 -24.00
C PHE A 201 -14.73 0.69 -24.77
N ALA A 202 -14.78 0.77 -26.11
CA ALA A 202 -13.84 0.06 -26.96
C ALA A 202 -12.43 0.68 -26.88
N CYS A 203 -11.40 -0.07 -27.27
CA CYS A 203 -10.02 0.42 -27.35
C CYS A 203 -9.86 1.33 -28.58
N TYR A 204 -9.85 2.65 -28.38
CA TYR A 204 -9.55 3.62 -29.42
C TYR A 204 -9.00 4.92 -28.81
N ARG A 205 -8.36 5.73 -29.65
CA ARG A 205 -7.63 6.94 -29.24
C ARG A 205 -8.43 7.90 -28.36
N ASP A 206 -9.69 8.15 -28.70
CA ASP A 206 -10.51 9.16 -28.01
C ASP A 206 -11.34 8.57 -26.85
N ALA A 207 -11.17 7.28 -26.54
CA ALA A 207 -11.91 6.61 -25.47
C ALA A 207 -11.69 7.25 -24.08
N PRO A 208 -10.48 7.69 -23.68
CA PRO A 208 -10.28 8.38 -22.41
C PRO A 208 -11.06 9.70 -22.30
N ALA A 209 -11.15 10.46 -23.40
CA ALA A 209 -11.92 11.70 -23.42
C ALA A 209 -13.43 11.44 -23.27
N HIS A 210 -13.96 10.40 -23.91
CA HIS A 210 -15.35 10.00 -23.75
C HIS A 210 -15.65 9.41 -22.37
N ALA A 211 -14.69 8.70 -21.77
CA ALA A 211 -14.78 8.19 -20.40
C ALA A 211 -14.85 9.32 -19.37
N ARG A 212 -13.99 10.34 -19.54
CA ARG A 212 -14.02 11.58 -18.74
C ARG A 212 -15.38 12.25 -18.78
N HIS A 213 -15.93 12.51 -19.98
CA HIS A 213 -17.24 13.16 -20.09
C HIS A 213 -18.34 12.34 -19.42
N PHE A 214 -18.32 11.01 -19.59
CA PHE A 214 -19.26 10.12 -18.92
C PHE A 214 -19.20 10.23 -17.39
N ALA A 215 -18.01 10.27 -16.79
CA ALA A 215 -17.83 10.36 -15.34
C ALA A 215 -18.26 11.73 -14.79
N VAL A 216 -17.90 12.81 -15.48
CA VAL A 216 -18.35 14.18 -15.13
C VAL A 216 -19.88 14.29 -15.20
N ASP A 217 -20.51 13.75 -16.23
CA ASP A 217 -21.96 13.76 -16.37
C ASP A 217 -22.65 12.89 -15.30
N ALA A 218 -22.01 11.79 -14.89
CA ALA A 218 -22.49 10.96 -13.79
C ALA A 218 -22.46 11.73 -12.47
N LEU A 219 -21.33 12.35 -12.12
CA LEU A 219 -21.17 13.14 -10.90
C LEU A 219 -22.17 14.29 -10.80
N ARG A 220 -22.37 15.02 -11.91
CA ARG A 220 -23.38 16.09 -11.96
C ARG A 220 -24.79 15.59 -11.71
N ARG A 221 -25.15 14.37 -12.17
CA ARG A 221 -26.46 13.77 -11.89
C ARG A 221 -26.60 13.31 -10.43
N LEU A 222 -25.49 12.95 -9.79
CA LEU A 222 -25.45 12.51 -8.40
C LEU A 222 -25.42 13.69 -7.40
N GLY A 223 -25.18 14.91 -7.90
CA GLY A 223 -25.06 16.11 -7.07
C GLY A 223 -23.63 16.43 -6.62
N ASP A 224 -22.65 15.64 -7.06
CA ASP A 224 -21.23 15.76 -6.71
C ASP A 224 -20.43 16.56 -7.74
N GLY A 225 -21.02 17.66 -8.23
CA GLY A 225 -20.44 18.48 -9.28
C GLY A 225 -19.07 19.07 -8.94
N ASP A 226 -18.81 19.30 -7.65
CA ASP A 226 -17.54 19.87 -7.15
C ASP A 226 -16.36 18.91 -7.32
N LEU A 227 -16.61 17.61 -7.46
CA LEU A 227 -15.59 16.58 -7.70
C LEU A 227 -15.32 16.32 -9.19
N ALA A 228 -15.98 17.07 -10.09
CA ALA A 228 -15.95 16.79 -11.52
C ALA A 228 -14.55 16.89 -12.13
N ASP A 229 -13.75 17.88 -11.71
CA ASP A 229 -12.40 18.10 -12.26
C ASP A 229 -11.42 17.00 -11.81
N ASP A 230 -11.45 16.63 -10.52
CA ASP A 230 -10.62 15.57 -9.96
C ASP A 230 -10.99 14.20 -10.57
N ALA A 231 -12.29 13.91 -10.66
CA ALA A 231 -12.77 12.70 -11.31
C ALA A 231 -12.45 12.64 -12.80
N ALA A 232 -12.52 13.78 -13.48
CA ALA A 232 -12.16 13.88 -14.88
C ALA A 232 -10.69 13.48 -15.10
N LEU A 233 -9.81 13.93 -14.23
CA LEU A 233 -8.39 13.60 -14.28
C LEU A 233 -8.17 12.12 -13.93
N VAL A 234 -8.72 11.62 -12.82
CA VAL A 234 -8.64 10.20 -12.42
C VAL A 234 -9.08 9.27 -13.55
N VAL A 235 -10.25 9.52 -14.13
CA VAL A 235 -10.79 8.66 -15.21
C VAL A 235 -9.96 8.76 -16.47
N THR A 236 -9.42 9.92 -16.80
CA THR A 236 -8.55 10.10 -17.98
C THR A 236 -7.30 9.26 -17.85
N GLU A 237 -6.63 9.29 -16.70
CA GLU A 237 -5.39 8.55 -16.46
C GLU A 237 -5.63 7.03 -16.43
N LEU A 238 -6.69 6.58 -15.75
CA LEU A 238 -7.04 5.15 -15.71
C LEU A 238 -7.47 4.61 -17.08
N ALA A 239 -8.25 5.38 -17.84
CA ALA A 239 -8.65 5.00 -19.20
C ALA A 239 -7.46 5.04 -20.17
N ALA A 240 -6.56 6.00 -20.03
CA ALA A 240 -5.33 6.06 -20.81
C ALA A 240 -4.47 4.81 -20.55
N ASN A 241 -4.37 4.36 -19.29
CA ASN A 241 -3.69 3.11 -18.96
C ASN A 241 -4.32 1.90 -19.67
N ALA A 242 -5.65 1.81 -19.71
CA ALA A 242 -6.33 0.72 -20.40
C ALA A 242 -6.08 0.74 -21.93
N VAL A 243 -6.06 1.91 -22.55
CA VAL A 243 -5.87 2.03 -24.01
C VAL A 243 -4.39 1.90 -24.41
N VAL A 244 -3.50 2.63 -23.74
CA VAL A 244 -2.08 2.74 -24.11
C VAL A 244 -1.26 1.56 -23.60
N HIS A 245 -1.51 1.12 -22.37
CA HIS A 245 -0.70 0.07 -21.73
C HIS A 245 -1.37 -1.30 -21.78
N ALA A 246 -2.69 -1.40 -21.58
CA ALA A 246 -3.39 -2.68 -21.70
C ALA A 246 -3.74 -3.04 -23.15
N GLY A 247 -4.02 -2.05 -24.00
CA GLY A 247 -4.45 -2.27 -25.38
C GLY A 247 -5.84 -2.90 -25.49
N THR A 248 -6.66 -2.82 -24.43
CA THR A 248 -7.97 -3.46 -24.36
C THR A 248 -9.11 -2.44 -24.34
N GLY A 249 -10.33 -2.90 -24.60
CA GLY A 249 -11.51 -2.16 -24.12
C GLY A 249 -11.53 -2.10 -22.60
N PHE A 250 -12.34 -1.21 -22.04
CA PHE A 250 -12.43 -1.02 -20.60
C PHE A 250 -13.83 -0.59 -20.17
N THR A 251 -14.13 -0.78 -18.90
CA THR A 251 -15.40 -0.39 -18.27
C THR A 251 -15.12 0.61 -17.18
N VAL A 252 -15.84 1.73 -17.19
CA VAL A 252 -15.80 2.74 -16.12
C VAL A 252 -17.09 2.67 -15.34
N ALA A 253 -17.00 2.80 -14.04
CA ALA A 253 -18.16 3.01 -13.18
C ALA A 253 -17.93 4.10 -12.15
N VAL A 254 -19.03 4.73 -11.75
CA VAL A 254 -19.11 5.76 -10.73
C VAL A 254 -20.23 5.38 -9.76
N SER A 255 -19.96 5.47 -8.47
CA SER A 255 -20.93 5.20 -7.41
C SER A 255 -20.76 6.19 -6.26
N ALA A 256 -21.83 6.84 -5.85
CA ALA A 256 -21.92 7.53 -4.57
C ALA A 256 -21.78 6.56 -3.40
N GLN A 257 -20.98 6.93 -2.40
CA GLN A 257 -21.02 6.37 -1.05
C GLN A 257 -21.54 7.42 -0.07
N ARG A 258 -21.45 7.22 1.25
CA ARG A 258 -21.88 8.24 2.22
C ARG A 258 -21.04 9.51 2.11
N ASP A 259 -19.71 9.36 2.22
CA ASP A 259 -18.77 10.48 2.33
C ASP A 259 -17.76 10.55 1.17
N THR A 260 -17.88 9.65 0.19
CA THR A 260 -16.98 9.58 -0.96
C THR A 260 -17.72 9.27 -2.24
N VAL A 261 -17.10 9.55 -3.38
CA VAL A 261 -17.47 8.97 -4.67
C VAL A 261 -16.41 7.96 -5.09
N ARG A 262 -16.81 6.72 -5.34
CA ARG A 262 -15.92 5.68 -5.86
C ARG A 262 -16.00 5.60 -7.38
N ILE A 263 -14.84 5.67 -8.01
CA ILE A 263 -14.63 5.47 -9.45
C ILE A 263 -13.84 4.19 -9.62
N TRP A 264 -14.23 3.33 -10.55
CA TRP A 264 -13.40 2.20 -10.93
C TRP A 264 -13.32 2.01 -12.44
N VAL A 265 -12.16 1.55 -12.89
CA VAL A 265 -11.87 1.23 -14.28
C VAL A 265 -11.38 -0.21 -14.36
N ARG A 266 -12.12 -1.04 -15.11
CA ARG A 266 -11.76 -2.42 -15.40
C ARG A 266 -11.19 -2.51 -16.81
N ASP A 267 -10.02 -3.11 -16.96
CA ASP A 267 -9.47 -3.51 -18.25
C ASP A 267 -9.34 -5.04 -18.32
N ALA A 268 -9.12 -5.58 -19.52
CA ALA A 268 -9.07 -7.02 -19.76
C ALA A 268 -7.65 -7.58 -19.80
N ARG A 269 -6.62 -6.80 -19.43
CA ARG A 269 -5.24 -7.29 -19.38
C ARG A 269 -4.99 -7.92 -18.01
N PRO A 270 -4.71 -9.24 -17.95
CA PRO A 270 -4.28 -9.87 -16.72
C PRO A 270 -3.00 -9.21 -16.22
N LEU A 271 -2.92 -8.97 -14.92
CA LEU A 271 -1.66 -8.64 -14.26
C LEU A 271 -1.07 -9.96 -13.74
N PRO A 272 0.10 -10.41 -14.23
CA PRO A 272 0.80 -11.56 -13.69
C PRO A 272 0.97 -11.46 -12.17
N ALA A 273 0.90 -12.60 -11.49
CA ALA A 273 1.17 -12.66 -10.05
C ALA A 273 2.58 -12.12 -9.76
N GLY A 274 2.67 -11.08 -8.92
CA GLY A 274 3.93 -10.42 -8.58
C GLY A 274 4.32 -9.22 -9.45
N GLU A 275 3.50 -8.83 -10.44
CA GLU A 275 3.70 -7.57 -11.19
C GLU A 275 2.86 -6.46 -10.53
N ALA A 276 3.50 -5.35 -10.16
CA ALA A 276 2.85 -4.21 -9.51
C ALA A 276 2.54 -3.10 -10.53
N LEU A 277 1.40 -2.42 -10.36
CA LEU A 277 1.14 -1.16 -11.05
C LEU A 277 1.78 -0.02 -10.25
N ILE A 278 2.81 0.61 -10.82
CA ILE A 278 3.62 1.62 -10.15
C ILE A 278 3.07 3.02 -10.46
N PRO A 279 2.61 3.79 -9.46
CA PRO A 279 2.28 5.21 -9.61
C PRO A 279 3.52 6.04 -9.93
N VAL A 280 3.48 6.74 -11.06
CA VAL A 280 4.49 7.76 -11.40
C VAL A 280 3.93 9.12 -10.99
N PRO A 281 4.65 9.97 -10.24
CA PRO A 281 4.12 11.26 -9.80
C PRO A 281 3.60 12.16 -10.92
N LEU A 282 2.51 12.87 -10.63
CA LEU A 282 1.90 13.89 -11.50
C LEU A 282 1.40 13.38 -12.86
N HIS A 283 1.41 12.06 -13.09
CA HIS A 283 0.95 11.41 -14.32
C HIS A 283 0.36 10.03 -14.00
N GLY A 284 -0.55 9.51 -14.83
CA GLY A 284 -1.06 8.16 -14.68
C GLY A 284 -1.61 7.88 -13.28
N LEU A 285 -1.17 6.78 -12.69
CA LEU A 285 -1.60 6.36 -11.35
C LEU A 285 -1.10 7.28 -10.22
N GLY A 286 -0.07 8.10 -10.41
CA GLY A 286 0.35 9.04 -9.37
C GLY A 286 -0.55 10.27 -9.26
N ALA A 287 -1.15 10.71 -10.37
CA ALA A 287 -2.22 11.70 -10.32
C ALA A 287 -3.48 11.11 -9.65
N VAL A 288 -3.80 9.85 -9.92
CA VAL A 288 -4.89 9.13 -9.24
C VAL A 288 -4.64 9.07 -7.73
N ALA A 289 -3.43 8.69 -7.31
CA ALA A 289 -3.09 8.60 -5.89
C ALA A 289 -3.14 9.97 -5.18
N ALA A 290 -2.74 11.06 -5.85
CA ALA A 290 -2.72 12.39 -5.27
C ALA A 290 -4.13 13.00 -5.08
N LEU A 291 -5.07 12.65 -5.96
CA LEU A 291 -6.44 13.21 -5.95
C LEU A 291 -7.43 12.38 -5.15
N SER A 292 -7.07 11.13 -4.83
CA SER A 292 -7.97 10.20 -4.17
C SER A 292 -7.70 10.15 -2.68
N SER A 293 -8.76 10.13 -1.87
CA SER A 293 -8.64 9.78 -0.45
C SER A 293 -8.17 8.34 -0.27
N ARG A 294 -8.61 7.45 -1.16
CA ARG A 294 -8.21 6.03 -1.21
C ARG A 294 -8.19 5.54 -2.65
N TRP A 295 -7.29 4.62 -2.98
CA TRP A 295 -7.29 3.97 -4.28
C TRP A 295 -6.66 2.58 -4.17
N GLY A 296 -6.89 1.72 -5.15
CA GLY A 296 -6.32 0.39 -5.15
C GLY A 296 -6.54 -0.38 -6.44
N VAL A 297 -6.03 -1.61 -6.45
CA VAL A 297 -6.12 -2.53 -7.58
C VAL A 297 -6.71 -3.84 -7.10
N GLN A 298 -7.69 -4.35 -7.82
CA GLN A 298 -8.27 -5.68 -7.62
C GLN A 298 -7.96 -6.53 -8.85
N LEU A 299 -7.31 -7.67 -8.64
CA LEU A 299 -7.01 -8.63 -9.69
C LEU A 299 -8.22 -9.56 -9.91
N LEU A 300 -8.60 -9.77 -11.18
CA LEU A 300 -9.67 -10.69 -11.57
C LEU A 300 -9.12 -11.97 -12.20
N GLY A 301 -7.86 -12.31 -11.91
CA GLY A 301 -7.16 -13.41 -12.55
C GLY A 301 -7.00 -13.19 -14.06
N GLN A 302 -7.49 -14.14 -14.86
CA GLN A 302 -7.42 -14.07 -16.32
C GLN A 302 -8.43 -13.10 -16.94
N ASP A 303 -9.41 -12.63 -16.15
CA ASP A 303 -10.47 -11.73 -16.61
C ASP A 303 -10.09 -10.23 -16.53
N GLY A 304 -8.82 -9.96 -16.20
CA GLY A 304 -8.22 -8.64 -16.15
C GLY A 304 -8.03 -8.10 -14.74
N LYS A 305 -8.13 -6.78 -14.60
CA LYS A 305 -7.98 -6.07 -13.32
C LYS A 305 -8.93 -4.89 -13.24
N VAL A 306 -9.20 -4.47 -12.02
CA VAL A 306 -9.93 -3.25 -11.69
C VAL A 306 -8.99 -2.32 -10.94
N VAL A 307 -8.86 -1.08 -11.39
CA VAL A 307 -8.25 -0.01 -10.61
C VAL A 307 -9.37 0.89 -10.12
N TRP A 308 -9.39 1.18 -8.82
CA TRP A 308 -10.43 1.99 -8.19
C TRP A 308 -9.82 3.14 -7.41
N ALA A 309 -10.59 4.21 -7.26
CA ALA A 309 -10.24 5.46 -6.60
C ALA A 309 -11.48 6.03 -5.90
N GLU A 310 -11.30 6.61 -4.72
CA GLU A 310 -12.32 7.30 -3.93
C GLU A 310 -11.96 8.77 -3.80
N LEU A 311 -12.92 9.63 -4.14
CA LEU A 311 -12.82 11.08 -3.98
C LEU A 311 -13.64 11.49 -2.76
N GLY A 312 -13.06 12.30 -1.86
CA GLY A 312 -13.76 12.81 -0.68
C GLY A 312 -14.82 13.85 -1.04
N ARG A 313 -15.99 13.78 -0.40
CA ARG A 313 -17.06 14.78 -0.52
C ARG A 313 -16.93 15.91 0.51
#